data_AF-A0A2G1XHE9-F1
#
_entry.id   AF-A0A2G1XHE9-F1
#
_cell.length_a   1.000
_cell.length_b   1.000
_cell.length_c   1.000
_cell.angle_alpha   90.00
_cell.angle_beta   90.00
_cell.angle_gamma   90.00
#
_symmetry.space_group_name_H-M   'P 1'
#
loop_
_entity.id
_entity.type
_entity.pdbx_description
1 polymer ?
#
loop_
_entity_poly.entity_id
_entity_poly.type
_entity_poly.pdbx_seq_one_letter_code
_entity_poly.pdbx_strand_id
1 'polypeptide(L)'
;MSLTLRTISREQHLAYIQSLPAASHMQVPGWADVKAEWRSENLGWFDKTGQMVGAGLVLYRQLPKIKRYLAYLPEGPVINWFSPNLTDWLQPMLAHLKQQGAFSVKMGPPVVIRRWDANAIKTGIADPDVKRLRDVEATFIEPRAFEVADQLRRMGWQQGEDGGAGFGDVQPRYVFQVPLENRSLEDVHKGFNQLWRRNIKKAEKAGVEVVQGGYEDLATWQHLYEITAERDKFRPRPLSYFQRMWTALNSEDPNRMRLYFAVHEGEAVAAATMLIVGGHVWYSYGASANHKREVRPSNAMQWRMLRDAYALGASVYDLRGIGDSLDENDHLFGLIQFKVGTGGQAAEYLGEWDFPLNKLLHKALDIYMSRR
;
A
#
# COMPACT_ATOMS: atom_id res chain seq x y z
N MET A 1 5.87 23.87 17.02
CA MET A 1 5.47 23.34 18.35
C MET A 1 6.66 22.53 18.85
N SER A 2 7.09 22.66 20.11
CA SER A 2 8.17 21.80 20.60
C SER A 2 7.63 20.39 20.79
N LEU A 3 8.04 19.46 19.93
CA LEU A 3 7.74 18.03 20.03
C LEU A 3 8.93 17.32 20.65
N THR A 4 8.65 16.35 21.52
CA THR A 4 9.66 15.44 22.05
C THR A 4 9.51 14.07 21.39
N LEU A 5 10.60 13.53 20.88
CA LEU A 5 10.66 12.17 20.33
C LEU A 5 11.26 11.23 21.37
N ARG A 6 10.66 10.04 21.54
CA ARG A 6 11.25 8.94 22.30
C ARG A 6 10.88 7.59 21.71
N THR A 7 11.65 6.57 22.08
CA THR A 7 11.22 5.18 21.86
C THR A 7 10.00 4.88 22.72
N ILE A 8 9.06 4.11 22.18
CA ILE A 8 7.84 3.69 22.86
C ILE A 8 7.70 2.17 22.83
N SER A 9 6.90 1.63 23.74
CA SER A 9 6.54 0.22 23.72
C SER A 9 5.68 -0.13 22.51
N ARG A 10 5.63 -1.42 22.18
CA ARG A 10 4.75 -1.94 21.13
C ARG A 10 3.28 -1.63 21.42
N GLU A 11 2.89 -1.76 22.67
CA GLU A 11 1.53 -1.57 23.16
C GLU A 11 1.11 -0.11 23.04
N GLN A 12 2.00 0.84 23.39
CA GLN A 12 1.75 2.27 23.19
C GLN A 12 1.59 2.62 21.71
N HIS A 13 2.45 2.07 20.84
CA HIS A 13 2.33 2.32 19.41
C HIS A 13 1.01 1.78 18.86
N LEU A 14 0.66 0.53 19.19
CA LEU A 14 -0.58 -0.07 18.75
C LEU A 14 -1.81 0.72 19.24
N ALA A 15 -1.83 1.10 20.52
CA ALA A 15 -2.92 1.88 21.10
C ALA A 15 -3.11 3.22 20.36
N TYR A 16 -2.03 3.85 19.91
CA TYR A 16 -2.12 5.07 19.10
C TYR A 16 -2.66 4.81 17.70
N ILE A 17 -2.18 3.77 17.01
CA ILE A 17 -2.73 3.40 15.70
C ILE A 17 -4.23 3.11 15.80
N GLN A 18 -4.66 2.41 16.85
CA GLN A 18 -6.08 2.11 17.10
C GLN A 18 -6.92 3.35 17.46
N SER A 19 -6.29 4.42 17.95
CA SER A 19 -6.98 5.68 18.23
C SER A 19 -7.26 6.54 16.98
N LEU A 20 -6.62 6.19 15.85
CA LEU A 20 -6.75 6.92 14.59
C LEU A 20 -7.85 6.30 13.71
N PRO A 21 -8.48 7.10 12.81
CA PRO A 21 -9.43 6.57 11.84
C PRO A 21 -8.83 5.48 10.94
N ALA A 22 -7.55 5.62 10.57
CA ALA A 22 -6.78 4.62 9.84
C ALA A 22 -5.28 4.98 9.92
N ALA A 23 -4.43 4.00 9.62
CA ALA A 23 -3.00 4.16 9.37
C ALA A 23 -2.54 3.06 8.42
N SER A 24 -1.37 3.19 7.79
CA SER A 24 -0.86 2.11 6.94
C SER A 24 -0.67 0.81 7.74
N HIS A 25 -1.06 -0.32 7.15
CA HIS A 25 -0.73 -1.65 7.65
C HIS A 25 0.77 -1.90 7.80
N MET A 26 1.63 -1.07 7.18
CA MET A 26 3.08 -1.16 7.33
C MET A 26 3.63 -0.36 8.51
N GLN A 27 2.78 0.42 9.18
CA GLN A 27 3.11 1.17 10.40
C GLN A 27 2.52 0.53 11.67
N VAL A 28 1.74 -0.54 11.58
CA VAL A 28 1.35 -1.32 12.77
C VAL A 28 2.57 -2.08 13.32
N PRO A 29 2.72 -2.21 14.64
CA PRO A 29 3.89 -2.88 15.21
C PRO A 29 4.08 -4.33 14.75
N GLY A 30 3.00 -5.08 14.51
CA GLY A 30 3.07 -6.43 13.94
C GLY A 30 3.80 -6.53 12.61
N TRP A 31 3.89 -5.44 11.85
CA TRP A 31 4.67 -5.42 10.61
C TRP A 31 6.16 -5.65 10.83
N ALA A 32 6.69 -5.31 12.02
CA ALA A 32 8.08 -5.62 12.37
C ALA A 32 8.38 -7.12 12.31
N ASP A 33 7.44 -7.94 12.79
CA ASP A 33 7.61 -9.39 12.88
C ASP A 33 7.49 -10.06 11.50
N VAL A 34 6.73 -9.44 10.59
CA VAL A 34 6.70 -9.83 9.17
C VAL A 34 8.07 -9.64 8.53
N LYS A 35 8.78 -8.58 8.91
CA LYS A 35 10.11 -8.21 8.42
C LYS A 35 11.22 -8.82 9.27
N ALA A 36 11.15 -10.12 9.55
CA ALA A 36 12.06 -10.86 10.44
C ALA A 36 13.58 -10.65 10.22
N GLU A 37 14.02 -10.28 9.02
CA GLU A 37 15.43 -9.96 8.73
C GLU A 37 15.82 -8.47 8.97
N TRP A 38 14.92 -7.70 9.57
CA TRP A 38 15.09 -6.28 9.86
C TRP A 38 14.99 -6.09 11.37
N ARG A 39 15.93 -5.33 11.95
CA ARG A 39 15.74 -4.83 13.32
C ARG A 39 14.66 -3.75 13.27
N SER A 40 13.86 -3.60 14.31
CA SER A 40 12.86 -2.53 14.38
C SER A 40 12.96 -1.72 15.67
N GLU A 41 12.38 -0.53 15.65
CA GLU A 41 12.01 0.20 16.86
C GLU A 41 10.70 0.97 16.62
N ASN A 42 9.98 1.27 17.71
CA ASN A 42 8.78 2.10 17.69
C ASN A 42 9.13 3.47 18.27
N LEU A 43 8.81 4.53 17.52
CA LEU A 43 8.99 5.91 17.93
C LEU A 43 7.65 6.57 18.20
N GLY A 44 7.62 7.46 19.19
CA GLY A 44 6.47 8.29 19.52
C GLY A 44 6.86 9.77 19.62
N TRP A 45 5.98 10.63 19.10
CA TRP A 45 6.06 12.08 19.22
C TRP A 45 5.09 12.55 20.29
N PHE A 46 5.58 13.37 21.20
CA PHE A 46 4.82 13.89 22.33
C PHE A 46 4.78 15.41 22.28
N ASP A 47 3.60 15.97 22.50
CA ASP A 47 3.44 17.41 22.63
C ASP A 47 3.90 17.92 24.02
N LYS A 48 3.79 19.23 24.24
CA LYS A 48 4.15 19.89 25.51
C LYS A 48 3.38 19.41 26.74
N THR A 49 2.22 18.77 26.55
CA THR A 49 1.40 18.21 27.64
C THR A 49 1.80 16.78 27.97
N GLY A 50 2.67 16.17 27.17
CA GLY A 50 3.05 14.76 27.28
C GLY A 50 2.06 13.82 26.59
N GLN A 51 1.08 14.34 25.85
CA GLN A 51 0.19 13.54 25.02
C GLN A 51 0.93 13.08 23.77
N MET A 52 0.74 11.80 23.40
CA MET A 52 1.29 11.28 22.14
C MET A 52 0.44 11.76 20.96
N VAL A 53 1.11 12.34 19.97
CA VAL A 53 0.51 13.00 18.79
C VAL A 53 1.08 12.48 17.47
N GLY A 54 1.93 11.46 17.52
CA GLY A 54 2.50 10.80 16.35
C GLY A 54 3.20 9.52 16.74
N ALA A 55 3.32 8.61 15.78
CA ALA A 55 4.08 7.38 15.95
C ALA A 55 4.76 6.95 14.65
N GLY A 56 5.74 6.06 14.74
CA GLY A 56 6.45 5.54 13.59
C GLY A 56 7.11 4.21 13.88
N LEU A 57 6.87 3.23 13.00
CA LEU A 57 7.61 1.99 12.96
C LEU A 57 8.83 2.17 12.06
N VAL A 58 10.02 2.07 12.64
CA VAL A 58 11.27 2.12 11.92
C VAL A 58 11.78 0.70 11.71
N LEU A 59 12.14 0.37 10.47
CA LEU A 59 12.79 -0.87 10.10
C LEU A 59 14.23 -0.60 9.69
N TYR A 60 15.17 -1.40 10.21
CA TYR A 60 16.60 -1.27 9.97
C TYR A 60 17.13 -2.46 9.18
N ARG A 61 17.62 -2.20 7.96
CA ARG A 61 18.39 -3.18 7.19
C ARG A 61 19.87 -2.91 7.36
N GLN A 62 20.59 -3.87 7.91
CA GLN A 62 22.02 -3.76 8.08
C GLN A 62 22.77 -3.95 6.76
N LEU A 63 23.81 -3.14 6.53
CA LEU A 63 24.78 -3.41 5.46
C LEU A 63 25.59 -4.67 5.77
N PRO A 64 25.94 -5.50 4.76
CA PRO A 64 26.76 -6.68 4.98
C PRO A 64 28.05 -6.35 5.75
N LYS A 65 28.28 -7.06 6.86
CA LYS A 65 29.50 -7.00 7.69
C LYS A 65 29.78 -5.65 8.38
N ILE A 66 28.89 -4.66 8.31
CA ILE A 66 29.10 -3.33 8.92
C ILE A 66 27.90 -2.99 9.81
N LYS A 67 28.11 -2.47 11.02
CA LYS A 67 27.04 -2.01 11.93
C LYS A 67 26.47 -0.63 11.50
N ARG A 68 26.04 -0.54 10.23
CA ARG A 68 25.39 0.63 9.63
C ARG A 68 24.11 0.18 8.95
N TYR A 69 23.07 1.00 9.05
CA TYR A 69 21.72 0.60 8.68
C TYR A 69 21.06 1.56 7.70
N LEU A 70 20.30 1.03 6.75
CA LEU A 70 19.22 1.77 6.10
C LEU A 70 18.04 1.74 7.06
N ALA A 71 17.63 2.91 7.56
CA ALA A 71 16.38 3.05 8.31
C ALA A 71 15.24 3.29 7.31
N TYR A 72 14.12 2.61 7.47
CA TYR A 72 12.99 2.68 6.56
C TYR A 72 11.67 2.76 7.32
N LEU A 73 10.84 3.74 6.98
CA LEU A 73 9.48 3.92 7.48
C LEU A 73 8.50 3.80 6.29
N PRO A 74 8.12 2.57 5.90
CA PRO A 74 7.18 2.36 4.78
C PRO A 74 5.82 2.98 5.09
N GLU A 75 5.30 3.81 4.18
CA GLU A 75 4.00 4.48 4.34
C GLU A 75 3.85 5.23 5.68
N GLY A 76 4.95 5.80 6.19
CA GLY A 76 5.00 6.53 7.45
C GLY A 76 6.08 7.62 7.48
N PRO A 77 6.38 8.20 8.66
CA PRO A 77 5.70 7.96 9.95
C PRO A 77 4.24 8.43 9.98
N VAL A 78 3.51 8.02 11.01
CA VAL A 78 2.11 8.40 11.28
C VAL A 78 2.09 9.69 12.10
N ILE A 79 2.23 10.81 11.40
CA ILE A 79 2.33 12.17 11.96
C ILE A 79 1.40 13.12 11.22
N ASN A 80 1.25 14.36 11.71
CA ASN A 80 0.59 15.41 10.95
C ASN A 80 1.50 15.91 9.81
N TRP A 81 1.38 15.27 8.64
CA TRP A 81 2.13 15.64 7.45
C TRP A 81 1.81 17.04 6.91
N PHE A 82 0.66 17.61 7.24
CA PHE A 82 0.29 18.98 6.87
C PHE A 82 0.67 20.00 7.94
N SER A 83 1.61 19.66 8.83
CA SER A 83 2.14 20.61 9.80
C SER A 83 2.86 21.76 9.05
N PRO A 84 2.66 23.03 9.47
CA PRO A 84 3.38 24.16 8.88
C PRO A 84 4.89 24.12 9.14
N ASN A 85 5.34 23.28 10.08
CA ASN A 85 6.75 23.08 10.37
C ASN A 85 7.08 21.58 10.52
N LEU A 86 7.28 20.89 9.40
CA LEU A 86 7.70 19.49 9.38
C LEU A 86 9.09 19.26 9.99
N THR A 87 9.90 20.30 10.10
CA THR A 87 11.21 20.24 10.77
C THR A 87 11.07 19.81 12.23
N ASP A 88 10.05 20.30 12.94
CA ASP A 88 9.77 19.95 14.34
C ASP A 88 9.49 18.44 14.51
N TRP A 89 9.00 17.77 13.46
CA TRP A 89 8.70 16.35 13.46
C TRP A 89 9.91 15.51 13.05
N LEU A 90 10.53 15.84 11.92
CA LEU A 90 11.50 14.95 11.29
C LEU A 90 12.94 15.18 11.77
N GLN A 91 13.31 16.40 12.20
CA GLN A 91 14.69 16.66 12.64
C GLN A 91 15.06 15.86 13.91
N PRO A 92 14.21 15.77 14.95
CA PRO A 92 14.48 14.89 16.10
C PRO A 92 14.59 13.42 15.69
N MET A 93 13.76 12.97 14.75
CA MET A 93 13.82 11.60 14.22
C MET A 93 15.14 11.33 13.51
N LEU A 94 15.56 12.20 12.60
CA LEU A 94 16.85 12.08 11.91
C LEU A 94 18.04 12.05 12.90
N ALA A 95 18.00 12.87 13.95
CA ALA A 95 19.02 12.86 15.00
C ALA A 95 19.04 11.52 15.76
N HIS A 96 17.88 11.01 16.17
CA HIS A 96 17.75 9.70 16.83
C HIS A 96 18.25 8.56 15.94
N LEU A 97 17.78 8.48 14.70
CA LEU A 97 18.15 7.43 13.74
C LEU A 97 19.66 7.43 13.45
N LYS A 98 20.29 8.62 13.40
CA LYS A 98 21.74 8.74 13.28
C LYS A 98 22.48 8.12 14.46
N GLN A 99 21.98 8.32 15.69
CA GLN A 99 22.54 7.68 16.89
C GLN A 99 22.36 6.16 16.86
N GLN A 100 21.27 5.67 16.27
CA GLN A 100 21.03 4.24 16.04
C GLN A 100 21.89 3.63 14.91
N GLY A 101 22.78 4.41 14.31
CA GLY A 101 23.72 3.97 13.28
C GLY A 101 23.16 3.97 11.87
N ALA A 102 22.04 4.66 11.63
CA ALA A 102 21.51 4.83 10.29
C ALA A 102 22.46 5.66 9.43
N PHE A 103 22.75 5.20 8.22
CA PHE A 103 23.51 5.96 7.23
C PHE A 103 22.59 6.67 6.23
N SER A 104 21.36 6.19 6.07
CA SER A 104 20.32 6.77 5.25
C SER A 104 18.96 6.45 5.87
N VAL A 105 18.01 7.37 5.72
CA VAL A 105 16.63 7.20 6.16
C VAL A 105 15.74 7.28 4.93
N LYS A 106 14.94 6.25 4.68
CA LYS A 106 13.91 6.24 3.65
C LYS A 106 12.54 6.31 4.30
N MET A 107 11.61 7.06 3.71
CA MET A 107 10.21 7.10 4.12
C MET A 107 9.29 7.27 2.91
N GLY A 108 8.08 6.73 3.00
CA GLY A 108 7.01 7.00 2.04
C GLY A 108 5.89 7.75 2.75
N PRO A 109 5.80 9.08 2.69
CA PRO A 109 4.71 9.81 3.32
C PRO A 109 3.37 9.34 2.73
N PRO A 110 2.37 8.95 3.54
CA PRO A 110 1.04 8.54 3.07
C PRO A 110 0.19 9.76 2.65
N VAL A 111 0.77 10.68 1.88
CA VAL A 111 0.16 11.92 1.40
C VAL A 111 -0.18 11.76 -0.07
N VAL A 112 -1.46 11.83 -0.40
CA VAL A 112 -1.93 11.82 -1.79
C VAL A 112 -1.81 13.23 -2.37
N ILE A 113 -1.12 13.37 -3.49
CA ILE A 113 -0.93 14.65 -4.19
C ILE A 113 -1.95 14.85 -5.31
N ARG A 114 -2.35 13.78 -6.00
CA ARG A 114 -3.31 13.83 -7.13
C ARG A 114 -4.25 12.64 -7.14
N ARG A 115 -5.44 12.84 -7.71
CA ARG A 115 -6.38 11.76 -8.04
C ARG A 115 -7.00 11.95 -9.41
N TRP A 116 -7.29 10.82 -10.06
CA TRP A 116 -8.05 10.74 -11.30
C TRP A 116 -9.21 9.79 -11.09
N ASP A 117 -10.44 10.27 -11.25
CA ASP A 117 -11.60 9.39 -11.22
C ASP A 117 -11.65 8.44 -12.43
N ALA A 118 -12.52 7.43 -12.36
CA ALA A 118 -12.65 6.44 -13.41
C ALA A 118 -13.07 7.02 -14.77
N ASN A 119 -13.68 8.21 -14.85
CA ASN A 119 -14.07 8.82 -16.12
C ASN A 119 -12.87 9.52 -16.76
N ALA A 120 -12.11 10.30 -15.99
CA ALA A 120 -10.87 10.93 -16.48
C ALA A 120 -9.90 9.89 -17.03
N ILE A 121 -9.72 8.76 -16.31
CA ILE A 121 -8.84 7.68 -16.78
C ILE A 121 -9.38 7.03 -18.06
N LYS A 122 -10.69 6.79 -18.18
CA LYS A 122 -11.27 6.24 -19.43
C LYS A 122 -11.11 7.18 -20.62
N THR A 123 -11.29 8.48 -20.40
CA THR A 123 -11.04 9.50 -21.43
C THR A 123 -9.58 9.47 -21.86
N GLY A 124 -8.65 9.41 -20.91
CA GLY A 124 -7.23 9.28 -21.22
C GLY A 124 -6.89 7.99 -21.98
N ILE A 125 -7.48 6.85 -21.61
CA ILE A 125 -7.29 5.58 -22.34
C ILE A 125 -7.83 5.66 -23.78
N ALA A 126 -8.89 6.42 -24.02
CA ALA A 126 -9.49 6.57 -25.34
C ALA A 126 -8.73 7.56 -26.25
N ASP A 127 -7.83 8.35 -25.68
CA ASP A 127 -7.03 9.34 -26.40
C ASP A 127 -5.67 8.73 -26.80
N PRO A 128 -5.37 8.57 -28.11
CA PRO A 128 -4.13 7.94 -28.57
C PRO A 128 -2.87 8.75 -28.20
N ASP A 129 -2.98 10.05 -27.93
CA ASP A 129 -1.86 10.92 -27.59
C ASP A 129 -1.52 10.89 -26.08
N VAL A 130 -2.43 10.36 -25.26
CA VAL A 130 -2.23 10.19 -23.82
C VAL A 130 -1.54 8.85 -23.56
N LYS A 131 -0.35 8.89 -22.94
CA LYS A 131 0.44 7.68 -22.64
C LYS A 131 0.56 7.40 -21.15
N ARG A 132 0.31 8.39 -20.29
CA ARG A 132 0.43 8.26 -18.84
C ARG A 132 -0.71 8.95 -18.11
N LEU A 133 -0.96 8.55 -16.87
CA LEU A 133 -1.93 9.19 -15.98
C LEU A 133 -1.68 10.69 -15.84
N ARG A 134 -0.42 11.11 -15.78
CA ARG A 134 -0.05 12.54 -15.65
C ARG A 134 -0.29 13.36 -16.92
N ASP A 135 -0.52 12.71 -18.07
CA ASP A 135 -0.93 13.42 -19.29
C ASP A 135 -2.42 13.77 -19.24
N VAL A 136 -3.19 13.13 -18.35
CA VAL A 136 -4.59 13.45 -18.05
C VAL A 136 -4.64 14.49 -16.93
N GLU A 137 -5.50 15.50 -17.09
CA GLU A 137 -5.77 16.45 -16.01
C GLU A 137 -6.29 15.72 -14.76
N ALA A 138 -5.67 16.01 -13.61
CA ALA A 138 -6.08 15.42 -12.35
C ALA A 138 -7.42 15.98 -11.90
N THR A 139 -8.38 15.10 -11.61
CA THR A 139 -9.71 15.46 -11.09
C THR A 139 -9.68 16.04 -9.67
N PHE A 140 -8.60 15.78 -8.94
CA PHE A 140 -8.34 16.38 -7.64
C PHE A 140 -6.83 16.55 -7.44
N ILE A 141 -6.46 17.67 -6.83
CA ILE A 141 -5.10 18.02 -6.46
C ILE A 141 -5.16 18.47 -4.99
N GLU A 142 -4.23 17.99 -4.15
CA GLU A 142 -4.07 18.47 -2.77
C GLU A 142 -2.95 19.52 -2.72
N PRO A 143 -3.25 20.83 -2.65
CA PRO A 143 -2.23 21.88 -2.69
C PRO A 143 -1.21 21.76 -1.55
N ARG A 144 -1.66 21.34 -0.36
CA ARG A 144 -0.78 21.20 0.81
C ARG A 144 0.26 20.10 0.60
N ALA A 145 0.01 19.11 -0.25
CA ALA A 145 1.00 18.08 -0.57
C ALA A 145 2.24 18.65 -1.30
N PHE A 146 2.08 19.72 -2.09
CA PHE A 146 3.22 20.41 -2.69
C PHE A 146 4.04 21.15 -1.63
N GLU A 147 3.39 21.75 -0.64
CA GLU A 147 4.08 22.38 0.49
C GLU A 147 4.87 21.35 1.31
N VAL A 148 4.33 20.14 1.51
CA VAL A 148 5.07 19.02 2.11
C VAL A 148 6.31 18.69 1.31
N ALA A 149 6.17 18.49 0.00
CA ALA A 149 7.31 18.18 -0.87
C ALA A 149 8.39 19.29 -0.83
N ASP A 150 7.98 20.56 -0.81
CA ASP A 150 8.90 21.69 -0.74
C ASP A 150 9.60 21.80 0.61
N GLN A 151 8.89 21.56 1.72
CA GLN A 151 9.49 21.47 3.04
C GLN A 151 10.53 20.34 3.09
N LEU A 152 10.19 19.15 2.58
CA LEU A 152 11.11 18.00 2.52
C LEU A 152 12.39 18.35 1.73
N ARG A 153 12.26 18.95 0.54
CA ARG A 153 13.42 19.40 -0.26
C ARG A 153 14.27 20.41 0.49
N ARG A 154 13.66 21.42 1.11
CA ARG A 154 14.40 22.45 1.90
C ARG A 154 15.15 21.87 3.08
N MET A 155 14.61 20.82 3.70
CA MET A 155 15.28 20.10 4.78
C MET A 155 16.44 19.23 4.29
N GLY A 156 16.53 18.94 2.99
CA GLY A 156 17.57 18.12 2.37
C GLY A 156 17.17 16.68 2.07
N TRP A 157 15.88 16.36 2.15
CA TRP A 157 15.36 15.09 1.63
C TRP A 157 15.44 15.07 0.11
N GLN A 158 15.69 13.89 -0.43
CA GLN A 158 15.86 13.62 -1.85
C GLN A 158 14.76 12.66 -2.26
N GLN A 159 14.27 12.82 -3.47
CA GLN A 159 13.34 11.88 -4.09
C GLN A 159 14.07 11.25 -5.27
N GLY A 160 14.07 9.91 -5.34
CA GLY A 160 14.60 9.20 -6.49
C GLY A 160 13.84 9.56 -7.77
N GLU A 161 14.50 9.43 -8.92
CA GLU A 161 13.81 9.56 -10.20
C GLU A 161 12.70 8.51 -10.29
N ASP A 162 11.52 8.92 -10.77
CA ASP A 162 10.44 8.00 -11.10
C ASP A 162 10.93 7.13 -12.27
N GLY A 163 11.32 5.89 -12.00
CA GLY A 163 11.81 4.96 -13.03
C GLY A 163 10.79 4.62 -14.12
N GLY A 164 9.58 5.19 -14.03
CA GLY A 164 8.43 4.86 -14.88
C GLY A 164 7.77 3.57 -14.44
N ALA A 165 6.53 3.37 -14.88
CA ALA A 165 5.66 2.22 -14.61
C ALA A 165 4.96 2.21 -13.24
N GLY A 166 5.02 3.27 -12.43
CA GLY A 166 4.26 3.39 -11.17
C GLY A 166 4.67 2.46 -10.01
N PHE A 167 5.67 1.59 -10.25
CA PHE A 167 6.28 0.65 -9.30
C PHE A 167 7.80 0.90 -9.10
N GLY A 168 8.32 2.06 -9.52
CA GLY A 168 9.75 2.39 -9.41
C GLY A 168 10.26 2.64 -7.98
N ASP A 169 9.34 2.81 -7.03
CA ASP A 169 9.62 2.95 -5.59
C ASP A 169 9.45 1.59 -4.87
N VAL A 170 9.95 1.44 -3.62
CA VAL A 170 9.75 0.21 -2.83
C VAL A 170 8.26 -0.05 -2.55
N GLN A 171 7.45 1.01 -2.49
CA GLN A 171 5.98 0.96 -2.47
C GLN A 171 5.42 1.58 -3.75
N PRO A 172 4.25 1.12 -4.24
CA PRO A 172 3.64 1.71 -5.43
C PRO A 172 3.29 3.18 -5.16
N ARG A 173 3.74 4.07 -6.06
CA ARG A 173 3.42 5.50 -6.00
C ARG A 173 1.99 5.77 -6.41
N TYR A 174 1.49 5.00 -7.39
CA TYR A 174 0.11 5.06 -7.85
C TYR A 174 -0.66 3.86 -7.34
N VAL A 175 -1.80 4.09 -6.70
CA VAL A 175 -2.74 3.05 -6.26
C VAL A 175 -4.12 3.30 -6.83
N PHE A 176 -5.02 2.34 -6.72
CA PHE A 176 -6.42 2.53 -7.11
C PHE A 176 -7.35 2.31 -5.92
N GLN A 177 -8.18 3.28 -5.61
CA GLN A 177 -9.00 3.32 -4.40
C GLN A 177 -10.48 3.48 -4.76
N VAL A 178 -11.34 2.75 -4.07
CA VAL A 178 -12.79 2.94 -4.11
C VAL A 178 -13.19 3.66 -2.82
N PRO A 179 -13.58 4.94 -2.87
CA PRO A 179 -14.12 5.64 -1.71
C PRO A 179 -15.46 5.03 -1.31
N LEU A 180 -15.61 4.70 -0.03
CA LEU A 180 -16.81 4.12 0.56
C LEU A 180 -17.50 5.06 1.56
N GLU A 181 -16.75 6.01 2.12
CA GLU A 181 -17.26 6.99 3.07
C GLU A 181 -18.47 7.75 2.51
N ASN A 182 -19.52 7.90 3.34
CA ASN A 182 -20.77 8.60 3.00
C ASN A 182 -21.50 8.05 1.76
N ARG A 183 -21.27 6.78 1.38
CA ARG A 183 -21.95 6.14 0.25
C ARG A 183 -22.71 4.90 0.71
N SER A 184 -23.86 4.63 0.11
CA SER A 184 -24.50 3.33 0.27
C SER A 184 -23.77 2.27 -0.56
N LEU A 185 -23.88 0.99 -0.18
CA LEU A 185 -23.35 -0.11 -1.00
C LEU A 185 -24.00 -0.13 -2.41
N GLU A 186 -25.25 0.32 -2.53
CA GLU A 186 -25.95 0.47 -3.81
C GLU A 186 -25.28 1.55 -4.68
N ASP A 187 -24.92 2.70 -4.11
CA ASP A 187 -24.24 3.78 -4.82
C ASP A 187 -22.84 3.37 -5.27
N VAL A 188 -22.14 2.58 -4.46
CA VAL A 188 -20.84 2.00 -4.83
C VAL A 188 -21.01 1.07 -6.03
N HIS A 189 -21.99 0.16 -5.99
CA HIS A 189 -22.26 -0.77 -7.08
C HIS A 189 -22.78 -0.09 -8.36
N LYS A 190 -23.56 0.99 -8.24
CA LYS A 190 -23.96 1.85 -9.37
C LYS A 190 -22.77 2.55 -10.02
N GLY A 191 -21.74 2.89 -9.24
CA GLY A 191 -20.49 3.45 -9.73
C GLY A 191 -19.67 2.51 -10.62
N PHE A 192 -19.89 1.19 -10.54
CA PHE A 192 -19.16 0.24 -11.39
C PHE A 192 -19.47 0.50 -12.87
N ASN A 193 -18.57 0.13 -13.77
CA ASN A 193 -18.91 0.13 -15.19
C ASN A 193 -19.88 -1.03 -15.51
N GLN A 194 -20.52 -0.95 -16.68
CA GLN A 194 -21.50 -1.95 -17.07
C GLN A 194 -20.89 -3.36 -17.20
N LEU A 195 -19.65 -3.47 -17.70
CA LEU A 195 -18.94 -4.74 -17.85
C LEU A 195 -18.70 -5.43 -16.50
N TRP A 196 -18.30 -4.68 -15.48
CA TRP A 196 -18.10 -5.19 -14.12
C TRP A 196 -19.38 -5.75 -13.52
N ARG A 197 -20.48 -4.99 -13.59
CA ARG A 197 -21.80 -5.46 -13.11
C ARG A 197 -22.25 -6.72 -13.83
N ARG A 198 -22.03 -6.80 -15.15
CA ARG A 198 -22.34 -8.01 -15.94
C ARG A 198 -21.46 -9.18 -15.53
N ASN A 199 -20.16 -8.96 -15.29
CA ASN A 199 -19.22 -10.00 -14.89
C ASN A 199 -19.49 -10.55 -13.49
N ILE A 200 -19.90 -9.71 -12.53
CA ILE A 200 -20.35 -10.17 -11.20
C ILE A 200 -21.55 -11.11 -11.35
N LYS A 201 -22.59 -10.68 -12.08
CA LYS A 201 -23.77 -11.52 -12.35
C LYS A 201 -23.42 -12.80 -13.12
N LYS A 202 -22.45 -12.73 -14.03
CA LYS A 202 -21.98 -13.90 -14.78
C LYS A 202 -21.33 -14.92 -13.85
N ALA A 203 -20.47 -14.47 -12.94
CA ALA A 203 -19.82 -15.35 -11.99
C ALA A 203 -20.82 -16.04 -11.06
N GLU A 204 -21.79 -15.29 -10.54
CA GLU A 204 -22.88 -15.82 -9.72
C GLU A 204 -23.68 -16.89 -10.49
N LYS A 205 -24.11 -16.60 -11.72
CA LYS A 205 -24.86 -17.55 -12.56
C LYS A 205 -24.05 -18.79 -12.95
N ALA A 206 -22.73 -18.65 -13.05
CA ALA A 206 -21.84 -19.76 -13.32
C ALA A 206 -21.56 -20.62 -12.07
N GLY A 207 -22.07 -20.25 -10.89
CA GLY A 207 -21.85 -21.01 -9.66
C GLY A 207 -20.48 -20.75 -9.02
N VAL A 208 -19.90 -19.58 -9.25
CA VAL A 208 -18.70 -19.15 -8.50
C VAL A 208 -19.11 -18.75 -7.09
N GLU A 209 -18.55 -19.44 -6.10
CA GLU A 209 -18.73 -19.13 -4.68
C GLU A 209 -17.50 -18.42 -4.13
N VAL A 210 -17.67 -17.41 -3.28
CA VAL A 210 -16.54 -16.76 -2.60
C VAL A 210 -16.58 -17.08 -1.12
N VAL A 211 -15.55 -17.78 -0.66
CA VAL A 211 -15.39 -18.25 0.72
C VAL A 211 -14.19 -17.59 1.38
N GLN A 212 -14.25 -17.46 2.70
CA GLN A 212 -13.12 -17.02 3.51
C GLN A 212 -12.33 -18.26 3.96
N GLY A 213 -11.01 -18.23 3.79
CA GLY A 213 -10.10 -19.27 4.25
C GLY A 213 -9.36 -18.89 5.55
N GLY A 214 -8.60 -19.86 6.06
CA GLY A 214 -7.79 -19.76 7.26
C GLY A 214 -6.28 -19.83 7.01
N TYR A 215 -5.52 -20.02 8.10
CA TYR A 215 -4.06 -20.17 8.05
C TYR A 215 -3.65 -21.43 7.27
N GLU A 216 -4.42 -22.50 7.46
CA GLU A 216 -4.28 -23.80 6.81
C GLU A 216 -4.36 -23.73 5.28
N ASP A 217 -5.09 -22.73 4.76
CA ASP A 217 -5.30 -22.56 3.32
C ASP A 217 -4.18 -21.74 2.63
N LEU A 218 -3.20 -21.21 3.38
CA LEU A 218 -2.13 -20.39 2.82
C LEU A 218 -1.29 -21.13 1.77
N ALA A 219 -1.14 -22.46 1.89
CA ALA A 219 -0.46 -23.27 0.88
C ALA A 219 -1.24 -23.31 -0.44
N THR A 220 -2.56 -23.47 -0.39
CA THR A 220 -3.45 -23.41 -1.56
C THR A 220 -3.40 -22.03 -2.21
N TRP A 221 -3.44 -20.97 -1.41
CA TRP A 221 -3.29 -19.60 -1.89
C TRP A 221 -1.93 -19.37 -2.57
N GLN A 222 -0.84 -19.85 -1.95
CA GLN A 222 0.52 -19.70 -2.50
C GLN A 222 0.66 -20.35 -3.86
N HIS A 223 0.05 -21.53 -4.06
CA HIS A 223 0.10 -22.21 -5.36
C HIS A 223 -0.50 -21.34 -6.49
N LEU A 224 -1.68 -20.73 -6.26
CA LEU A 224 -2.27 -19.79 -7.21
C LEU A 224 -1.39 -18.53 -7.41
N TYR A 225 -0.74 -18.06 -6.34
CA TYR A 225 0.13 -16.90 -6.39
C TYR A 225 1.39 -17.17 -7.21
N GLU A 226 1.95 -18.37 -7.14
CA GLU A 226 3.08 -18.81 -7.97
C GLU A 226 2.70 -18.92 -9.45
N ILE A 227 1.51 -19.46 -9.77
CA ILE A 227 0.97 -19.46 -11.14
C ILE A 227 0.85 -18.02 -11.68
N THR A 228 0.35 -17.11 -10.85
CA THR A 228 0.24 -15.68 -11.19
C THR A 228 1.62 -15.07 -11.42
N ALA A 229 2.59 -15.38 -10.56
CA ALA A 229 3.95 -14.87 -10.65
C ALA A 229 4.70 -15.34 -11.90
N GLU A 230 4.53 -16.61 -12.28
CA GLU A 230 5.07 -17.16 -13.52
C GLU A 230 4.47 -16.46 -14.74
N ARG A 231 3.13 -16.34 -14.78
CA ARG A 231 2.41 -15.69 -15.88
C ARG A 231 2.82 -14.22 -16.03
N ASP A 232 2.86 -13.49 -14.93
CA ASP A 232 3.07 -12.04 -14.89
C ASP A 232 4.57 -11.70 -14.72
N LYS A 233 5.45 -12.71 -14.76
CA LYS A 233 6.92 -12.62 -14.77
C LYS A 233 7.53 -11.82 -13.60
N PHE A 234 7.00 -11.98 -12.40
CA PHE A 234 7.59 -11.40 -11.20
C PHE A 234 8.10 -12.49 -10.24
N ARG A 235 9.00 -12.13 -9.33
CA ARG A 235 9.51 -13.05 -8.31
C ARG A 235 8.54 -13.11 -7.12
N PRO A 236 7.88 -14.25 -6.85
CA PRO A 236 6.98 -14.35 -5.70
C PRO A 236 7.76 -14.38 -4.38
N ARG A 237 7.12 -13.89 -3.32
CA ARG A 237 7.57 -14.15 -1.95
C ARG A 237 7.30 -15.63 -1.61
N PRO A 238 8.14 -16.27 -0.76
CA PRO A 238 7.91 -17.65 -0.35
C PRO A 238 6.73 -17.78 0.60
N LEU A 239 6.09 -18.97 0.66
CA LEU A 239 5.00 -19.28 1.60
C LEU A 239 5.30 -18.85 3.05
N SER A 240 6.52 -19.08 3.51
CA SER A 240 6.94 -18.72 4.87
C SER A 240 6.80 -17.22 5.18
N TYR A 241 6.88 -16.35 4.17
CA TYR A 241 6.62 -14.92 4.32
C TYR A 241 5.15 -14.67 4.67
N PHE A 242 4.22 -15.31 3.97
CA PHE A 242 2.78 -15.14 4.18
C PHE A 242 2.28 -15.81 5.46
N GLN A 243 2.87 -16.96 5.84
CA GLN A 243 2.63 -17.58 7.14
C GLN A 243 3.05 -16.65 8.28
N ARG A 244 4.26 -16.05 8.21
CA ARG A 244 4.69 -15.04 9.20
C ARG A 244 3.78 -13.83 9.19
N MET A 245 3.40 -13.34 8.01
CA MET A 245 2.50 -12.20 7.86
C MET A 245 1.15 -12.46 8.54
N TRP A 246 0.52 -13.60 8.28
CA TRP A 246 -0.72 -14.01 8.93
C TRP A 246 -0.57 -14.07 10.44
N THR A 247 0.41 -14.82 10.94
CA THR A 247 0.60 -15.00 12.38
C THR A 247 0.88 -13.66 13.08
N ALA A 248 1.81 -12.87 12.57
CA ALA A 248 2.20 -11.59 13.19
C ALA A 248 1.04 -10.59 13.23
N LEU A 249 0.33 -10.43 12.11
CA LEU A 249 -0.75 -9.47 11.99
C LEU A 249 -2.00 -9.92 12.76
N ASN A 250 -2.36 -11.20 12.67
CA ASN A 250 -3.57 -11.70 13.33
C ASN A 250 -3.41 -11.93 14.83
N SER A 251 -2.17 -12.03 15.34
CA SER A 251 -1.91 -12.02 16.79
C SER A 251 -2.17 -10.65 17.42
N GLU A 252 -2.03 -9.58 16.63
CA GLU A 252 -2.29 -8.21 17.08
C GLU A 252 -3.80 -7.87 17.01
N ASP A 253 -4.46 -8.33 15.96
CA ASP A 253 -5.90 -8.17 15.73
C ASP A 253 -6.37 -9.33 14.85
N PRO A 254 -7.29 -10.21 15.31
CA PRO A 254 -7.67 -11.43 14.59
C PRO A 254 -8.30 -11.17 13.22
N ASN A 255 -8.68 -9.92 12.91
CA ASN A 255 -9.19 -9.51 11.61
C ASN A 255 -8.17 -8.74 10.75
N ARG A 256 -6.93 -8.52 11.22
CA ARG A 256 -5.92 -7.71 10.54
C ARG A 256 -5.62 -8.21 9.13
N MET A 257 -5.56 -9.53 8.95
CA MET A 257 -5.38 -10.21 7.67
C MET A 257 -6.47 -11.26 7.46
N ARG A 258 -7.16 -11.19 6.32
CA ARG A 258 -8.12 -12.21 5.86
C ARG A 258 -7.67 -12.83 4.55
N LEU A 259 -8.14 -14.04 4.30
CA LEU A 259 -7.87 -14.80 3.08
C LEU A 259 -9.20 -15.17 2.42
N TYR A 260 -9.28 -14.98 1.11
CA TYR A 260 -10.47 -15.25 0.31
C TYR A 260 -10.14 -16.15 -0.87
N PHE A 261 -11.09 -17.00 -1.24
CA PHE A 261 -11.05 -17.85 -2.41
C PHE A 261 -12.34 -17.71 -3.22
N ALA A 262 -12.22 -17.59 -4.54
CA ALA A 262 -13.30 -17.86 -5.47
C ALA A 262 -13.21 -19.31 -5.94
N VAL A 263 -14.24 -20.10 -5.65
CA VAL A 263 -14.34 -21.53 -5.90
C VAL A 263 -15.35 -21.77 -7.01
N HIS A 264 -15.00 -22.60 -7.99
CA HIS A 264 -15.90 -23.04 -9.06
C HIS A 264 -15.77 -24.55 -9.26
N GLU A 265 -16.88 -25.27 -9.11
CA GLU A 265 -16.93 -26.75 -9.18
C GLU A 265 -15.95 -27.42 -8.22
N GLY A 266 -15.88 -26.93 -6.98
CA GLY A 266 -15.01 -27.47 -5.92
C GLY A 266 -13.53 -27.07 -6.03
N GLU A 267 -13.15 -26.28 -7.05
CA GLU A 267 -11.77 -25.84 -7.26
C GLU A 267 -11.60 -24.34 -6.98
N ALA A 268 -10.57 -23.97 -6.20
CA ALA A 268 -10.18 -22.58 -6.02
C ALA A 268 -9.48 -22.04 -7.27
N VAL A 269 -10.10 -21.06 -7.95
CA VAL A 269 -9.62 -20.50 -9.23
C VAL A 269 -9.13 -19.06 -9.13
N ALA A 270 -9.46 -18.36 -8.04
CA ALA A 270 -8.83 -17.11 -7.65
C ALA A 270 -8.73 -17.02 -6.14
N ALA A 271 -7.74 -16.29 -5.63
CA ALA A 271 -7.55 -16.12 -4.21
C ALA A 271 -6.91 -14.77 -3.88
N ALA A 272 -7.15 -14.25 -2.69
CA ALA A 272 -6.65 -12.95 -2.29
C ALA A 272 -6.46 -12.81 -0.78
N THR A 273 -5.46 -12.04 -0.40
CA THR A 273 -5.30 -11.56 0.98
C THR A 273 -5.85 -10.15 1.11
N MET A 274 -6.50 -9.88 2.24
CA MET A 274 -7.04 -8.58 2.61
C MET A 274 -6.39 -8.11 3.90
N LEU A 275 -6.00 -6.84 3.97
CA LEU A 275 -5.48 -6.23 5.20
C LEU A 275 -6.40 -5.11 5.69
N ILE A 276 -6.55 -4.96 7.00
CA ILE A 276 -7.49 -4.01 7.61
C ILE A 276 -6.81 -3.21 8.73
N VAL A 277 -6.79 -1.87 8.62
CA VAL A 277 -6.36 -0.98 9.71
C VAL A 277 -7.29 0.22 9.77
N GLY A 278 -8.11 0.27 10.81
CA GLY A 278 -9.18 1.26 10.92
C GLY A 278 -10.10 1.21 9.70
N GLY A 279 -10.43 2.38 9.14
CA GLY A 279 -11.27 2.54 7.96
C GLY A 279 -10.59 2.26 6.62
N HIS A 280 -9.30 1.90 6.57
CA HIS A 280 -8.59 1.59 5.33
C HIS A 280 -8.42 0.08 5.18
N VAL A 281 -8.96 -0.47 4.09
CA VAL A 281 -8.89 -1.91 3.78
C VAL A 281 -8.17 -2.12 2.45
N TRP A 282 -7.15 -2.98 2.42
CA TRP A 282 -6.36 -3.26 1.22
C TRP A 282 -6.64 -4.66 0.68
N TYR A 283 -6.90 -4.76 -0.62
CA TYR A 283 -6.65 -5.96 -1.41
C TYR A 283 -5.13 -6.07 -1.64
N SER A 284 -4.45 -6.81 -0.76
CA SER A 284 -2.99 -6.76 -0.62
C SER A 284 -2.26 -7.60 -1.66
N TYR A 285 -2.58 -8.90 -1.74
CA TYR A 285 -2.02 -9.82 -2.73
C TYR A 285 -3.13 -10.64 -3.35
N GLY A 286 -3.18 -10.65 -4.68
CA GLY A 286 -4.13 -11.44 -5.45
C GLY A 286 -3.47 -12.49 -6.31
N ALA A 287 -4.22 -13.55 -6.58
CA ALA A 287 -3.78 -14.69 -7.34
C ALA A 287 -4.95 -15.27 -8.15
N SER A 288 -4.65 -15.83 -9.32
CA SER A 288 -5.64 -16.48 -10.18
C SER A 288 -5.04 -17.57 -11.05
N ALA A 289 -5.83 -18.63 -11.25
CA ALA A 289 -5.51 -19.69 -12.18
C ALA A 289 -5.51 -19.21 -13.64
N ASN A 290 -4.95 -20.02 -14.53
CA ASN A 290 -4.92 -19.73 -15.96
C ASN A 290 -6.21 -20.16 -16.68
N HIS A 291 -6.88 -21.19 -16.17
CA HIS A 291 -8.17 -21.69 -16.65
C HIS A 291 -9.35 -21.04 -15.90
N LYS A 292 -10.58 -21.34 -16.34
CA LYS A 292 -11.84 -20.88 -15.72
C LYS A 292 -11.96 -19.36 -15.60
N ARG A 293 -11.29 -18.58 -16.46
CA ARG A 293 -11.36 -17.11 -16.46
C ARG A 293 -12.68 -16.59 -17.03
N GLU A 294 -13.31 -17.39 -17.88
CA GLU A 294 -14.59 -17.10 -18.51
C GLU A 294 -15.73 -17.02 -17.49
N VAL A 295 -15.63 -17.69 -16.33
CA VAL A 295 -16.60 -17.58 -15.23
C VAL A 295 -16.34 -16.39 -14.30
N ARG A 296 -15.34 -15.54 -14.60
CA ARG A 296 -15.09 -14.25 -13.92
C ARG A 296 -14.88 -14.34 -12.39
N PRO A 297 -14.03 -15.26 -11.88
CA PRO A 297 -13.86 -15.46 -10.44
C PRO A 297 -13.31 -14.23 -9.72
N SER A 298 -12.37 -13.50 -10.33
CA SER A 298 -11.81 -12.28 -9.74
C SER A 298 -12.84 -11.17 -9.54
N ASN A 299 -13.85 -11.04 -10.42
CA ASN A 299 -14.92 -10.05 -10.25
C ASN A 299 -15.82 -10.40 -9.05
N ALA A 300 -16.19 -11.68 -8.89
CA ALA A 300 -16.94 -12.15 -7.72
C ALA A 300 -16.17 -11.92 -6.43
N MET A 301 -14.89 -12.32 -6.40
CA MET A 301 -14.03 -12.17 -5.22
C MET A 301 -13.87 -10.71 -4.81
N GLN A 302 -13.55 -9.81 -5.75
CA GLN A 302 -13.42 -8.38 -5.46
C GLN A 302 -14.74 -7.77 -4.96
N TRP A 303 -15.88 -8.17 -5.53
CA TRP A 303 -17.18 -7.71 -5.05
C TRP A 303 -17.46 -8.17 -3.62
N ARG A 304 -17.17 -9.43 -3.30
CA ARG A 304 -17.30 -9.95 -1.93
C ARG A 304 -16.38 -9.22 -0.95
N MET A 305 -15.10 -9.06 -1.29
CA MET A 305 -14.13 -8.36 -0.44
C MET A 305 -14.52 -6.90 -0.18
N LEU A 306 -15.01 -6.20 -1.20
CA LEU A 306 -15.50 -4.82 -1.05
C LEU A 306 -16.75 -4.77 -0.15
N ARG A 307 -17.69 -5.71 -0.29
CA ARG A 307 -18.86 -5.80 0.61
C ARG A 307 -18.45 -6.05 2.05
N ASP A 308 -17.48 -6.94 2.28
CA ASP A 308 -16.97 -7.23 3.61
C ASP A 308 -16.23 -6.01 4.19
N ALA A 309 -15.44 -5.29 3.38
CA ALA A 309 -14.82 -4.02 3.77
C ALA A 309 -15.87 -2.96 4.16
N TYR A 310 -16.94 -2.82 3.38
CA TYR A 310 -18.06 -1.93 3.68
C TYR A 310 -18.75 -2.31 5.00
N ALA A 311 -19.01 -3.60 5.23
CA ALA A 311 -19.61 -4.10 6.46
C ALA A 311 -18.72 -3.88 7.70
N LEU A 312 -17.40 -3.78 7.51
CA LEU A 312 -16.43 -3.41 8.55
C LEU A 312 -16.36 -1.90 8.81
N GLY A 313 -17.13 -1.08 8.10
CA GLY A 313 -17.11 0.38 8.23
C GLY A 313 -15.92 1.06 7.55
N ALA A 314 -15.33 0.41 6.54
CA ALA A 314 -14.22 1.00 5.78
C ALA A 314 -14.66 2.31 5.10
N SER A 315 -13.82 3.34 5.19
CA SER A 315 -13.93 4.58 4.40
C SER A 315 -13.30 4.42 3.01
N VAL A 316 -12.30 3.54 2.87
CA VAL A 316 -11.60 3.27 1.61
C VAL A 316 -11.36 1.78 1.43
N TYR A 317 -11.72 1.27 0.24
CA TYR A 317 -11.25 -0.03 -0.26
C TYR A 317 -10.15 0.19 -1.31
N ASP A 318 -8.94 -0.24 -0.99
CA ASP A 318 -7.73 0.01 -1.76
C ASP A 318 -7.31 -1.24 -2.54
N LEU A 319 -7.38 -1.15 -3.86
CA LEU A 319 -7.00 -2.21 -4.80
C LEU A 319 -5.47 -2.30 -4.99
N ARG A 320 -4.68 -1.52 -4.24
CA ARG A 320 -3.22 -1.40 -4.30
C ARG A 320 -2.71 -0.91 -5.65
N GLY A 321 -1.41 -1.10 -5.88
CA GLY A 321 -0.61 -0.46 -6.93
C GLY A 321 -1.16 -0.62 -8.35
N ILE A 322 -1.03 0.44 -9.14
CA ILE A 322 -1.26 0.46 -10.58
C ILE A 322 -0.02 1.02 -11.26
N GLY A 323 0.17 0.68 -12.54
CA GLY A 323 1.10 1.43 -13.37
C GLY A 323 0.57 2.84 -13.64
N ASP A 324 1.48 3.75 -14.00
CA ASP A 324 1.13 5.09 -14.47
C ASP A 324 0.89 5.14 -15.98
N SER A 325 1.22 4.08 -16.71
CA SER A 325 1.01 3.98 -18.16
C SER A 325 -0.47 3.77 -18.52
N LEU A 326 -0.91 4.51 -19.52
CA LEU A 326 -2.19 4.37 -20.21
C LEU A 326 -2.02 3.82 -21.64
N ASP A 327 -0.80 3.44 -22.02
CA ASP A 327 -0.53 2.77 -23.29
C ASP A 327 -1.03 1.33 -23.26
N GLU A 328 -1.87 0.95 -24.22
CA GLU A 328 -2.45 -0.40 -24.35
C GLU A 328 -1.40 -1.50 -24.56
N ASN A 329 -0.20 -1.14 -25.03
CA ASN A 329 0.91 -2.07 -25.22
C ASN A 329 1.71 -2.33 -23.94
N ASP A 330 1.45 -1.59 -22.87
CA ASP A 330 2.09 -1.81 -21.58
C ASP A 330 1.54 -3.08 -20.91
N HIS A 331 2.43 -3.95 -20.43
CA HIS A 331 2.05 -5.16 -19.70
C HIS A 331 1.16 -4.93 -18.47
N LEU A 332 1.18 -3.73 -17.88
CA LEU A 332 0.35 -3.35 -16.72
C LEU A 332 -0.98 -2.69 -17.11
N PHE A 333 -1.22 -2.41 -18.39
CA PHE A 333 -2.43 -1.73 -18.85
C PHE A 333 -3.72 -2.49 -18.48
N GLY A 334 -3.70 -3.82 -18.57
CA GLY A 334 -4.84 -4.65 -18.18
C GLY A 334 -5.23 -4.49 -16.69
N LEU A 335 -4.25 -4.17 -15.82
CA LEU A 335 -4.48 -3.96 -14.40
C LEU A 335 -5.25 -2.67 -14.13
N ILE A 336 -4.86 -1.56 -14.78
CA ILE A 336 -5.58 -0.29 -14.64
C ILE A 336 -6.98 -0.40 -15.28
N GLN A 337 -7.11 -1.02 -16.44
CA GLN A 337 -8.41 -1.23 -17.10
C GLN A 337 -9.37 -2.05 -16.21
N PHE A 338 -8.87 -3.10 -15.55
CA PHE A 338 -9.65 -3.88 -14.60
C PHE A 338 -10.14 -3.03 -13.44
N LYS A 339 -9.23 -2.29 -12.79
CA LYS A 339 -9.53 -1.50 -11.58
C LYS A 339 -10.44 -0.30 -11.86
N VAL A 340 -10.25 0.39 -12.99
CA VAL A 340 -11.13 1.48 -13.46
C VAL A 340 -12.59 1.06 -13.56
N GLY A 341 -12.84 -0.22 -13.83
CA GLY A 341 -14.20 -0.74 -13.90
C GLY A 341 -14.96 -0.79 -12.56
N THR A 342 -14.29 -0.64 -11.41
CA THR A 342 -14.95 -0.51 -10.10
C THR A 342 -15.48 0.90 -9.84
N GLY A 343 -15.25 1.86 -10.74
CA GLY A 343 -15.68 3.25 -10.54
C GLY A 343 -14.93 3.97 -9.41
N GLY A 344 -13.79 3.42 -8.97
CA GLY A 344 -12.89 4.09 -8.05
C GLY A 344 -12.02 5.15 -8.74
N GLN A 345 -10.87 5.43 -8.16
CA GLN A 345 -9.99 6.51 -8.52
C GLN A 345 -8.53 6.06 -8.48
N ALA A 346 -7.71 6.46 -9.44
CA ALA A 346 -6.27 6.43 -9.27
C ALA A 346 -5.86 7.49 -8.24
N ALA A 347 -4.92 7.15 -7.36
CA ALA A 347 -4.35 8.04 -6.36
C ALA A 347 -2.84 8.01 -6.47
N GLU A 348 -2.23 9.19 -6.63
CA GLU A 348 -0.78 9.35 -6.62
C GLU A 348 -0.34 9.83 -5.23
N TYR A 349 0.52 9.05 -4.58
CA TYR A 349 1.21 9.46 -3.36
C TYR A 349 2.41 10.35 -3.68
N LEU A 350 2.87 11.11 -2.68
CA LEU A 350 4.11 11.89 -2.75
C LEU A 350 5.37 11.06 -3.06
N GLY A 351 5.27 9.72 -3.12
CA GLY A 351 6.37 8.82 -3.41
C GLY A 351 7.32 8.63 -2.25
N GLU A 352 8.45 7.98 -2.50
CA GLU A 352 9.47 7.77 -1.49
C GLU A 352 10.52 8.89 -1.44
N TRP A 353 11.02 9.13 -0.24
CA TRP A 353 11.99 10.17 0.08
C TRP A 353 13.13 9.59 0.91
N ASP A 354 14.35 9.98 0.57
CA ASP A 354 15.58 9.57 1.22
C ASP A 354 16.29 10.76 1.87
N PHE A 355 16.82 10.55 3.07
CA PHE A 355 17.70 11.50 3.74
C PHE A 355 19.08 10.88 3.94
N PRO A 356 20.12 11.37 3.24
CA PRO A 356 21.49 10.86 3.42
C PRO A 356 22.12 11.41 4.72
N LEU A 357 21.99 10.67 5.82
CA LEU A 357 22.72 10.96 7.07
C LEU A 357 24.25 10.83 6.90
N ASN A 358 24.68 9.91 6.03
CA ASN A 358 26.04 9.77 5.55
C ASN A 358 26.04 9.69 4.01
N LYS A 359 26.47 10.77 3.36
CA LYS A 359 26.44 10.93 1.89
C LYS A 359 27.24 9.85 1.15
N LEU A 360 28.37 9.40 1.69
CA LEU A 360 29.23 8.40 1.03
C LEU A 360 28.57 7.02 1.03
N LEU A 361 28.07 6.58 2.18
CA LEU A 361 27.38 5.29 2.29
C LEU A 361 26.05 5.28 1.54
N HIS A 362 25.33 6.40 1.52
CA HIS A 362 24.12 6.54 0.72
C HIS A 362 24.42 6.38 -0.77
N LYS A 363 25.39 7.14 -1.31
CA LYS A 363 25.80 7.01 -2.72
C LYS A 363 26.28 5.60 -3.08
N ALA A 364 26.97 4.91 -2.16
CA ALA A 364 27.37 3.52 -2.37
C ALA A 364 26.16 2.57 -2.45
N LEU A 365 25.11 2.80 -1.66
CA LEU A 365 23.85 2.07 -1.75
C LEU A 365 23.17 2.32 -3.09
N ASP A 366 23.08 3.57 -3.54
CA ASP A 366 22.43 3.91 -4.82
C ASP A 366 23.11 3.21 -5.99
N ILE A 367 24.45 3.19 -6.02
CA ILE A 367 25.23 2.47 -7.03
C ILE A 367 25.01 0.95 -6.96
N TYR A 368 24.84 0.39 -5.77
CA TYR A 368 24.55 -1.03 -5.62
C TYR A 368 23.14 -1.37 -6.13
N MET A 369 22.15 -0.54 -5.81
CA MET A 369 20.76 -0.74 -6.20
C MET A 369 20.53 -0.55 -7.70
N SER A 370 21.26 0.36 -8.37
CA SER A 370 21.14 0.57 -9.82
C SER A 370 21.76 -0.53 -10.68
N ARG A 371 22.56 -1.43 -10.08
CA ARG A 371 23.22 -2.56 -10.77
C ARG A 371 22.43 -3.87 -10.66
N ARG A 372 21.27 -3.84 -10.01
CA ARG A 372 20.46 -5.01 -9.66
C ARG A 372 19.13 -4.93 -10.38
#